data_AF-A0A1M6WHY7-F1
#
_entry.id   AF-A0A1M6WHY7-F1
#
_cell.length_a   1.000
_cell.length_b   1.000
_cell.length_c   1.000
_cell.angle_alpha   90.00
_cell.angle_beta   90.00
_cell.angle_gamma   90.00
#
_symmetry.space_group_name_H-M   'P 1'
#
loop_
_entity.id
_entity.type
_entity.pdbx_description
1 polymer ?
#
loop_
_entity_poly.entity_id
_entity_poly.type
_entity_poly.pdbx_seq_one_letter_code
_entity_poly.pdbx_strand_id
1 'polypeptide(L)'
;MRINGQSGFSLLGMLIAVMIVGVMASMAVPRFASTMITANTAKVQSDLSTLDAAIAVYQLEMGRNPQTVSDLKEYINDADKLKPPHGKCKLSDGTELTVNSTSYILKSVNEEGIALSSMRATCEGHTAGEFGYGSAKNGQSSQP
;
A
#
# COMPACT_ATOMS: atom_id res chain seq x y z
N MET A 1 5.86 62.40 -17.25
CA MET A 1 5.72 61.39 -16.17
C MET A 1 6.04 60.02 -16.74
N ARG A 2 7.15 59.41 -16.33
CA ARG A 2 7.41 57.96 -16.42
C ARG A 2 8.76 57.62 -15.78
N ILE A 3 8.68 57.07 -14.58
CA ILE A 3 9.77 56.41 -13.86
C ILE A 3 9.73 54.93 -14.27
N ASN A 4 10.61 54.53 -15.19
CA ASN A 4 10.78 53.12 -15.55
C ASN A 4 11.84 52.51 -14.62
N GLY A 5 11.38 51.89 -13.53
CA GLY A 5 12.22 51.07 -12.66
C GLY A 5 12.47 49.71 -13.30
N GLN A 6 13.55 49.58 -14.07
CA GLN A 6 14.03 48.28 -14.54
C GLN A 6 14.88 47.64 -13.42
N SER A 7 14.23 47.03 -12.43
CA SER A 7 14.91 46.21 -11.42
C SER A 7 15.15 44.81 -11.99
N GLY A 8 16.40 44.56 -12.42
CA GLY A 8 16.82 43.31 -13.04
C GLY A 8 17.25 42.23 -12.03
N PHE A 9 16.96 40.98 -12.38
CA PHE A 9 17.39 39.76 -11.70
C PHE A 9 18.93 39.66 -11.75
N SER A 10 19.60 39.70 -10.60
CA SER A 10 21.06 39.53 -10.55
C SER A 10 21.44 38.06 -10.69
N LEU A 11 22.44 37.76 -11.53
CA LEU A 11 23.01 36.41 -11.65
C LEU A 11 23.49 35.86 -10.29
N LEU A 12 23.97 36.74 -9.41
CA LEU A 12 24.35 36.39 -8.05
C LEU A 12 23.15 35.89 -7.22
N GLY A 13 21.98 36.52 -7.40
CA GLY A 13 20.75 36.10 -6.72
C GLY A 13 20.29 34.72 -7.18
N MET A 14 20.40 34.43 -8.48
CA MET A 14 20.12 33.10 -9.03
C MET A 14 21.08 32.05 -8.48
N LEU A 15 22.37 32.37 -8.37
CA LEU A 15 23.40 31.46 -7.86
C LEU A 15 23.16 31.07 -6.40
N ILE A 16 22.79 32.05 -5.55
CA ILE A 16 22.44 31.80 -4.15
C ILE A 16 21.14 30.98 -4.06
N ALA A 17 20.14 31.28 -4.90
CA ALA A 17 18.87 30.55 -4.92
C ALA A 17 19.06 29.07 -5.23
N VAL A 18 19.82 28.73 -6.29
CA VAL A 18 20.06 27.32 -6.65
C VAL A 18 20.94 26.59 -5.62
N MET A 19 21.83 27.31 -4.92
CA MET A 19 22.64 26.75 -3.84
C MET A 19 21.76 26.28 -2.67
N ILE A 20 20.79 27.09 -2.24
CA ILE A 20 19.85 26.73 -1.16
C ILE A 20 18.94 25.58 -1.59
N VAL A 21 18.40 25.63 -2.81
CA VAL A 21 17.57 24.53 -3.37
C VAL A 21 18.38 23.23 -3.48
N GLY A 22 19.67 23.29 -3.82
CA GLY A 22 20.56 22.14 -3.87
C GLY A 22 20.71 21.44 -2.51
N VAL A 23 20.91 22.20 -1.43
CA VAL A 23 20.98 21.64 -0.06
C VAL A 23 19.64 21.03 0.34
N MET A 24 18.53 21.72 0.11
CA MET A 24 17.18 21.19 0.39
C MET A 24 16.90 19.90 -0.39
N ALA A 25 17.23 19.86 -1.68
CA ALA A 25 17.00 18.71 -2.55
C ALA A 25 17.75 17.47 -2.07
N SER A 26 18.96 17.64 -1.53
CA SER A 26 19.78 16.53 -1.02
C SER A 26 19.09 15.73 0.10
N MET A 27 18.33 16.39 0.98
CA MET A 27 17.60 15.74 2.07
C MET A 27 16.15 15.36 1.68
N ALA A 28 15.53 16.11 0.77
CA ALA A 28 14.14 15.89 0.39
C ALA A 28 13.92 14.59 -0.39
N VAL A 29 14.81 14.26 -1.33
CA VAL A 29 14.71 13.07 -2.20
C VAL A 29 14.66 11.75 -1.41
N PRO A 30 15.61 11.44 -0.50
CA PRO A 30 15.59 10.17 0.23
C PRO A 30 14.35 10.04 1.13
N ARG A 31 13.92 11.15 1.75
CA ARG A 31 12.74 11.16 2.63
C ARG A 31 11.45 10.91 1.86
N PHE A 32 11.32 11.47 0.67
CA PHE A 32 10.15 11.27 -0.18
C PHE A 32 10.03 9.80 -0.61
N ALA A 33 11.14 9.18 -1.04
CA ALA A 33 11.16 7.76 -1.43
C ALA A 33 10.70 6.83 -0.31
N SER A 34 11.22 6.98 0.91
CA SER A 34 10.79 6.16 2.05
C SER A 34 9.33 6.40 2.44
N THR A 35 8.85 7.65 2.35
CA THR A 35 7.46 7.99 2.68
C THR A 35 6.48 7.37 1.68
N MET A 36 6.81 7.34 0.39
CA MET A 36 5.99 6.69 -0.63
C MET A 36 5.84 5.19 -0.36
N ILE A 37 6.92 4.51 0.02
CA ILE A 37 6.90 3.09 0.34
C ILE A 37 5.99 2.82 1.54
N THR A 38 6.11 3.60 2.62
CA THR A 38 5.25 3.47 3.79
C THR A 38 3.78 3.76 3.47
N ALA A 39 3.50 4.78 2.64
CA ALA A 39 2.14 5.11 2.21
C ALA A 39 1.52 3.96 1.39
N ASN A 40 2.28 3.36 0.48
CA ASN A 40 1.83 2.21 -0.31
C ASN A 40 1.54 1.00 0.59
N THR A 41 2.43 0.68 1.52
CA THR A 41 2.25 -0.39 2.50
C THR A 41 1.00 -0.17 3.37
N ALA A 42 0.80 1.03 3.90
CA ALA A 42 -0.39 1.36 4.70
C ALA A 42 -1.69 1.23 3.88
N LYS A 43 -1.65 1.64 2.61
CA LYS A 43 -2.78 1.47 1.68
C LYS A 43 -3.11 -0.01 1.48
N VAL A 44 -2.13 -0.83 1.12
CA VAL A 44 -2.31 -2.28 0.93
C VAL A 44 -2.85 -2.93 2.21
N GLN A 45 -2.30 -2.60 3.37
CA GLN A 45 -2.76 -3.14 4.64
C GLN A 45 -4.22 -2.77 4.92
N SER A 46 -4.59 -1.49 4.73
CA SER A 46 -5.97 -1.03 4.92
C SER A 46 -6.94 -1.69 3.95
N ASP A 47 -6.55 -1.82 2.68
CA ASP A 47 -7.36 -2.46 1.63
C ASP A 47 -7.60 -3.94 1.95
N LEU A 48 -6.55 -4.67 2.34
CA LEU A 48 -6.64 -6.08 2.72
C LEU A 48 -7.47 -6.29 4.01
N SER A 49 -7.31 -5.45 5.04
CA SER A 49 -8.14 -5.53 6.25
C SER A 49 -9.61 -5.23 5.98
N THR A 50 -9.90 -4.30 5.06
CA THR A 50 -11.27 -4.01 4.63
C THR A 50 -11.87 -5.19 3.88
N LEU A 51 -11.09 -5.85 3.01
CA LEU A 51 -11.51 -7.07 2.33
C LEU A 51 -11.78 -8.21 3.31
N ASP A 52 -10.88 -8.48 4.26
CA ASP A 52 -11.08 -9.51 5.27
C ASP A 52 -12.36 -9.29 6.10
N ALA A 53 -12.64 -8.03 6.49
CA ALA A 53 -13.87 -7.68 7.17
C ALA A 53 -15.12 -7.93 6.31
N ALA A 54 -15.07 -7.54 5.03
CA ALA A 54 -16.17 -7.78 4.10
C ALA A 54 -16.40 -9.27 3.82
N ILE A 55 -15.33 -10.09 3.77
CA ILE A 55 -15.45 -11.54 3.62
C ILE A 55 -16.10 -12.16 4.86
N ALA A 56 -15.77 -11.68 6.06
CA ALA A 56 -16.43 -12.13 7.29
C ALA A 56 -17.94 -11.81 7.27
N VAL A 57 -18.32 -10.59 6.88
CA VAL A 57 -19.72 -10.17 6.77
C VAL A 57 -20.47 -10.99 5.70
N TYR A 58 -19.88 -11.15 4.51
CA TYR A 58 -20.45 -11.96 3.44
C TYR A 58 -20.71 -13.41 3.87
N GLN A 59 -19.78 -14.02 4.62
CA GLN A 59 -19.97 -15.38 5.15
C GLN A 59 -21.11 -15.45 6.18
N LEU A 60 -21.29 -14.42 7.00
CA LEU A 60 -22.38 -14.37 7.98
C LEU A 60 -23.75 -14.25 7.32
N GLU A 61 -23.87 -13.52 6.22
CA GLU A 61 -25.14 -13.28 5.53
C GLU A 61 -25.49 -14.37 4.51
N MET A 62 -24.52 -14.76 3.66
CA MET A 62 -24.74 -15.70 2.57
C MET A 62 -24.47 -17.17 2.97
N GLY A 63 -23.82 -17.40 4.12
CA GLY A 63 -23.42 -18.75 4.56
C GLY A 63 -22.42 -19.44 3.63
N ARG A 64 -21.79 -18.69 2.70
CA ARG A 64 -20.83 -19.17 1.70
C ARG A 64 -19.68 -18.20 1.57
N ASN A 65 -18.53 -18.68 1.12
CA ASN A 65 -17.35 -17.87 0.92
C ASN A 65 -17.36 -17.17 -0.45
N PRO A 66 -16.96 -15.88 -0.52
CA PRO A 66 -16.90 -15.15 -1.78
C PRO A 66 -15.79 -15.70 -2.68
N GLN A 67 -16.06 -16.00 -3.95
CA GLN A 67 -15.05 -16.56 -4.87
C GLN A 67 -14.13 -15.48 -5.45
N THR A 68 -14.63 -14.25 -5.57
CA THR A 68 -13.89 -13.12 -6.15
C THR A 68 -14.09 -11.84 -5.36
N VAL A 69 -13.15 -10.90 -5.50
CA VAL A 69 -13.27 -9.54 -4.94
C VAL A 69 -14.51 -8.81 -5.48
N SER A 70 -15.00 -9.20 -6.66
CA SER A 70 -16.22 -8.67 -7.25
C SER A 70 -17.49 -9.02 -6.46
N ASP A 71 -17.52 -10.16 -5.77
CA ASP A 71 -18.65 -10.57 -4.92
C ASP A 71 -18.76 -9.71 -3.65
N LEU A 72 -17.67 -9.07 -3.27
CA LEU A 72 -17.57 -8.20 -2.09
C LEU A 72 -17.92 -6.74 -2.39
N LYS A 73 -18.25 -6.40 -3.64
CA LYS A 73 -18.57 -5.03 -4.07
C LYS A 73 -19.77 -4.43 -3.33
N GLU A 74 -20.75 -5.24 -2.95
CA GLU A 74 -21.91 -4.77 -2.17
C GLU A 74 -21.56 -4.45 -0.71
N TYR A 75 -20.48 -5.02 -0.19
CA TYR A 75 -20.06 -4.87 1.21
C TYR A 75 -18.92 -3.87 1.39
N ILE A 76 -18.37 -3.35 0.29
CA ILE A 76 -17.26 -2.41 0.27
C ILE A 76 -17.66 -1.21 -0.58
N ASN A 77 -17.87 -0.06 0.07
CA ASN A 77 -18.28 1.19 -0.58
C ASN A 77 -17.28 1.72 -1.63
N ASP A 78 -16.06 1.17 -1.70
CA ASP A 78 -14.99 1.63 -2.59
C ASP A 78 -14.24 0.47 -3.29
N ALA A 79 -14.92 -0.63 -3.59
CA ALA A 79 -14.31 -1.79 -4.25
C ALA A 79 -13.59 -1.44 -5.58
N ASP A 80 -14.08 -0.45 -6.33
CA ASP A 80 -13.45 0.03 -7.57
C ASP A 80 -12.17 0.89 -7.33
N LYS A 81 -11.95 1.35 -6.09
CA LYS A 81 -10.73 2.05 -5.65
C LYS A 81 -9.72 1.13 -4.96
N LEU A 82 -10.11 -0.11 -4.61
CA LEU A 82 -9.21 -1.17 -4.17
C LEU A 82 -8.36 -1.67 -5.35
N LYS A 83 -7.41 -0.82 -5.75
CA LYS A 83 -6.34 -1.17 -6.66
C LYS A 83 -5.04 -1.13 -5.86
N PRO A 84 -4.24 -2.21 -5.87
CA PRO A 84 -2.93 -2.19 -5.25
C PRO A 84 -2.13 -0.99 -5.79
N PRO A 85 -1.48 -0.21 -4.92
CA PRO A 85 -0.60 0.85 -5.38
C PRO A 85 0.53 0.22 -6.20
N HIS A 86 0.77 0.77 -7.40
CA HIS A 86 1.91 0.37 -8.21
C HIS A 86 3.19 0.88 -7.55
N GLY A 87 4.10 -0.04 -7.26
CA GLY A 87 5.42 0.30 -6.77
C GLY A 87 5.82 -0.46 -5.52
N LYS A 88 6.83 0.10 -4.84
CA LYS A 88 7.46 -0.56 -3.71
C LYS A 88 6.57 -0.51 -2.48
N CYS A 89 6.37 -1.67 -1.86
CA CYS A 89 5.79 -1.86 -0.55
C CYS A 89 6.80 -2.58 0.33
N LYS A 90 6.81 -2.27 1.63
CA LYS A 90 7.57 -3.03 2.63
C LYS A 90 6.75 -4.18 3.20
N LEU A 91 7.37 -5.35 3.22
CA LEU A 91 6.93 -6.51 3.99
C LEU A 91 7.52 -6.46 5.40
N SER A 92 6.87 -7.15 6.33
CA SER A 92 7.27 -7.28 7.73
C SER A 92 8.65 -7.93 7.94
N ASP A 93 9.16 -8.63 6.92
CA ASP A 93 10.52 -9.19 6.87
C ASP A 93 11.59 -8.11 6.56
N GLY A 94 11.18 -6.88 6.24
CA GLY A 94 12.06 -5.79 5.83
C GLY A 94 12.35 -5.75 4.33
N THR A 95 11.91 -6.76 3.58
CA THR A 95 12.07 -6.87 2.13
C THR A 95 11.13 -5.88 1.39
N GLU A 96 11.66 -5.19 0.38
CA GLU A 96 10.88 -4.34 -0.51
C GLU A 96 10.26 -5.20 -1.63
N LEU A 97 8.94 -5.38 -1.59
CA LEU A 97 8.20 -6.02 -2.68
C LEU A 97 7.75 -4.96 -3.68
N THR A 98 7.94 -5.23 -4.97
CA THR A 98 7.35 -4.40 -6.03
C THR A 98 5.99 -4.99 -6.37
N VAL A 99 4.93 -4.29 -5.97
CA VAL A 99 3.55 -4.70 -6.28
C VAL A 99 3.25 -4.29 -7.72
N ASN A 100 3.06 -5.28 -8.59
CA ASN A 100 2.67 -5.08 -9.99
C ASN A 100 1.26 -5.63 -10.30
N SER A 101 0.69 -6.39 -9.35
CA SER A 101 -0.66 -6.92 -9.43
C SER A 101 -1.68 -5.81 -9.55
N THR A 102 -2.56 -5.93 -10.54
CA THR A 102 -3.64 -4.96 -10.79
C THR A 102 -4.89 -5.27 -9.98
N SER A 103 -4.92 -6.39 -9.26
CA SER A 103 -6.05 -6.84 -8.44
C SER A 103 -5.57 -7.61 -7.20
N TYR A 104 -6.34 -7.52 -6.12
CA TYR A 104 -6.21 -8.40 -4.96
C TYR A 104 -6.76 -9.79 -5.30
N ILE A 105 -6.14 -10.82 -4.75
CA ILE A 105 -6.54 -12.22 -4.91
C ILE A 105 -7.01 -12.78 -3.58
N LEU A 106 -8.16 -13.45 -3.57
CA LEU A 106 -8.69 -14.15 -2.41
C LEU A 106 -8.05 -15.54 -2.35
N LYS A 107 -7.43 -15.88 -1.22
CA LYS A 107 -6.88 -17.22 -0.97
C LYS A 107 -7.59 -17.81 0.23
N SER A 108 -7.98 -19.08 0.13
CA SER A 108 -8.43 -19.83 1.31
C SER A 108 -7.22 -20.11 2.19
N VAL A 109 -7.25 -19.59 3.41
CA VAL A 109 -6.28 -19.98 4.43
C VAL A 109 -6.92 -21.11 5.20
N ASN A 110 -6.44 -22.32 4.98
CA ASN A 110 -6.86 -23.49 5.75
C ASN A 110 -6.09 -23.45 7.08
N GLU A 111 -6.71 -22.93 8.12
CA GLU A 111 -6.21 -23.15 9.49
C GLU A 111 -6.61 -24.57 9.90
N GLU A 112 -5.62 -25.45 10.10
CA GLU A 112 -5.85 -26.79 10.67
C GLU A 112 -6.51 -26.64 12.05
N GLY A 113 -7.78 -27.04 12.15
CA GLY A 113 -8.50 -27.13 13.43
C GLY A 113 -9.85 -26.41 13.53
N ILE A 114 -10.26 -25.64 12.52
CA ILE A 114 -11.60 -25.01 12.50
C ILE A 114 -12.24 -25.25 11.13
N ALA A 115 -13.41 -25.90 11.10
CA ALA A 115 -14.15 -26.28 9.88
C ALA A 115 -14.82 -25.10 9.15
N LEU A 116 -14.24 -23.90 9.25
CA LEU A 116 -14.65 -22.69 8.55
C LEU A 116 -13.43 -22.19 7.79
N SER A 117 -13.38 -22.44 6.48
CA SER A 117 -12.32 -21.91 5.60
C SER A 117 -12.34 -20.38 5.65
N SER A 118 -11.48 -19.76 6.44
CA SER A 118 -11.34 -18.30 6.43
C SER A 118 -10.67 -17.87 5.13
N MET A 119 -11.45 -17.32 4.21
CA MET A 119 -10.92 -16.71 3.00
C MET A 119 -10.28 -15.37 3.39
N ARG A 120 -8.99 -15.21 3.08
CA ARG A 120 -8.25 -13.96 3.34
C ARG A 120 -7.90 -13.28 2.03
N ALA A 121 -7.85 -11.95 2.05
CA ALA A 121 -7.35 -11.21 0.91
C ALA A 121 -5.81 -11.22 0.92
N THR A 122 -5.23 -11.44 -0.25
CA THR A 122 -3.79 -11.39 -0.44
C THR A 122 -3.41 -10.43 -1.58
N CYS A 123 -2.28 -9.75 -1.42
CA CYS A 123 -1.66 -8.92 -2.44
C CYS A 123 -0.30 -9.54 -2.78
N GLU A 124 -0.07 -9.92 -4.05
CA GLU A 124 1.16 -10.63 -4.47
C GLU A 124 1.44 -11.90 -3.63
N GLY A 125 0.40 -12.53 -3.08
CA GLY A 125 0.51 -13.72 -2.24
C GLY A 125 0.70 -13.48 -0.74
N HIS A 126 0.80 -12.22 -0.29
CA HIS A 126 0.95 -11.85 1.13
C HIS A 126 -0.34 -11.29 1.73
N THR A 127 -0.57 -11.57 3.01
CA THR A 127 -1.75 -11.14 3.80
C THR A 127 -1.52 -9.77 4.44
N ALA A 128 -2.57 -9.07 4.88
CA ALA A 128 -2.49 -7.74 5.51
C ALA A 128 -1.45 -7.61 6.65
N GLY A 129 -1.26 -8.69 7.43
CA GLY A 129 -0.32 -8.73 8.55
C GLY A 129 1.15 -8.86 8.15
N GLU A 130 1.43 -9.22 6.89
CA GLU A 130 2.78 -9.34 6.35
C GLU A 130 3.29 -8.04 5.72
N PHE A 131 2.45 -6.99 5.70
CA PHE A 131 2.79 -5.65 5.23
C PHE A 131 3.05 -4.73 6.44
N GLY A 132 4.14 -3.95 6.41
CA GLY A 132 4.43 -2.94 7.43
C GLY A 132 5.67 -3.22 8.29
N TYR A 133 5.70 -2.61 9.47
CA TYR A 133 6.78 -2.72 10.46
C TYR A 133 6.39 -3.59 11.68
N GLY A 134 5.27 -4.31 11.59
CA GLY A 134 4.76 -5.18 12.66
C GLY A 134 5.32 -6.59 12.54
N SER A 135 5.67 -7.19 13.68
CA SER A 135 6.32 -8.49 13.87
C SER A 135 6.02 -9.52 12.78
N ALA A 136 7.07 -10.04 12.14
CA ALA A 136 7.04 -11.28 11.38
C ALA A 136 6.24 -12.34 12.16
N LYS A 137 5.01 -12.62 11.74
CA LYS A 137 4.30 -13.79 12.23
C LYS A 137 4.94 -14.99 11.55
N ASN A 138 5.82 -15.62 12.31
CA ASN A 138 6.30 -16.96 12.11
C ASN A 138 5.09 -17.91 11.94
N GLY A 139 5.02 -18.62 10.81
CA GLY A 139 4.10 -19.76 10.64
C GLY A 139 3.36 -19.85 9.30
N GLN A 140 4.06 -20.25 8.23
CA GLN A 140 3.72 -21.49 7.50
C GLN A 140 4.84 -21.87 6.52
N SER A 141 5.98 -22.30 7.07
CA SER A 141 6.80 -23.32 6.43
C SER A 141 6.13 -24.67 6.66
N SER A 142 5.45 -25.22 5.66
CA SER A 142 5.05 -26.63 5.67
C SER A 142 4.96 -27.13 4.22
N GLN A 143 6.13 -27.36 3.62
CA GLN A 143 6.30 -28.52 2.74
C GLN A 143 6.31 -29.77 3.62
N PRO A 144 5.71 -30.86 3.15
CA PRO A 144 6.55 -31.96 2.67
C PRO A 144 6.50 -32.12 1.15
#